data_AF-A0A3D0P0B6-F1
#
_entry.id   AF-A0A3D0P0B6-F1
#
_cell.length_a   1.000
_cell.length_b   1.000
_cell.length_c   1.000
_cell.angle_alpha   90.00
_cell.angle_beta   90.00
_cell.angle_gamma   90.00
#
_symmetry.space_group_name_H-M   'P 1'
#
loop_
_entity.id
_entity.type
_entity.pdbx_description
1 polymer ?
#
loop_
_entity_poly.entity_id
_entity_poly.type
_entity_poly.pdbx_seq_one_letter_code
_entity_poly.pdbx_strand_id
1 'polypeptide(L)'
;TAEPADATLAPGGETKVSVAVKDHRGEPVANSEVAVVIVDESVLALSRYTISDPANVFYTPRGSGVQDHHSRKDVLLGNPVDVQRAPPPPPPSPVSETVSVSADGASARKMAPTAGRAASQESRLSFGLYAIAKDRDDAGGETPINL
;
A
#
# COMPACT_ATOMS: atom_id res chain seq x y z
N THR A 1 3.40 27.92 -13.21
CA THR A 1 2.93 29.23 -13.71
C THR A 1 2.84 29.19 -15.22
N ALA A 2 1.95 29.97 -15.82
CA ALA A 2 1.79 30.11 -17.27
C ALA A 2 1.58 31.59 -17.58
N GLU A 3 2.52 32.21 -18.28
CA GLU A 3 2.53 33.65 -18.54
C GLU A 3 2.67 33.90 -20.05
N PRO A 4 1.85 34.77 -20.65
CA PRO A 4 2.04 35.18 -22.04
C PRO A 4 3.28 36.08 -22.16
N ALA A 5 3.91 36.08 -23.32
CA ALA A 5 5.04 36.98 -23.60
C ALA A 5 4.62 38.45 -23.53
N ASP A 6 3.43 38.77 -24.05
CA ASP A 6 2.84 40.11 -24.05
C ASP A 6 1.42 40.05 -23.48
N ALA A 7 1.06 41.02 -22.64
CA ALA A 7 -0.27 41.11 -22.04
C ALA A 7 -1.36 41.54 -23.04
N THR A 8 -0.98 42.05 -24.20
CA THR A 8 -1.92 42.51 -25.24
C THR A 8 -1.36 42.18 -26.61
N LEU A 9 -2.24 41.74 -27.50
CA LEU A 9 -1.87 41.32 -28.86
C LEU A 9 -2.89 41.84 -29.86
N ALA A 10 -2.42 42.22 -31.04
CA ALA A 10 -3.30 42.58 -32.16
C ALA A 10 -4.04 41.34 -32.70
N PRO A 11 -5.22 41.51 -33.33
CA PRO A 11 -5.94 40.41 -33.95
C PRO A 11 -5.08 39.65 -34.97
N GLY A 12 -5.10 38.32 -34.90
CA GLY A 12 -4.29 37.45 -35.77
C GLY A 12 -2.80 37.45 -35.45
N GLY A 13 -2.36 38.15 -34.40
CA GLY A 13 -0.98 38.11 -33.93
C GLY A 13 -0.61 36.75 -33.35
N GLU A 14 0.68 36.44 -33.40
CA GLU A 14 1.24 35.25 -32.75
C GLU A 14 1.67 35.58 -31.32
N THR A 15 1.49 34.64 -30.39
CA THR A 15 1.96 34.79 -29.00
C THR A 15 2.71 33.54 -28.55
N LYS A 16 3.59 33.72 -27.57
CA LYS A 16 4.29 32.64 -26.88
C LYS A 16 3.83 32.62 -25.43
N VAL A 17 3.56 31.42 -24.91
CA VAL A 17 3.20 31.23 -23.50
C VAL A 17 4.34 30.48 -22.83
N SER A 18 4.93 31.10 -21.81
CA SER A 18 5.98 30.50 -21.00
C SER A 18 5.33 29.69 -19.88
N VAL A 19 5.64 28.39 -19.80
CA VAL A 19 5.10 27.50 -18.78
C VAL A 19 6.23 26.94 -17.93
N ALA A 20 6.06 26.99 -16.61
CA ALA A 20 6.97 26.38 -15.64
C ALA A 20 6.18 25.52 -14.64
N VAL A 21 6.59 24.26 -14.50
CA VAL A 21 6.02 23.31 -13.53
C VAL A 21 7.01 23.12 -12.40
N LYS A 22 6.56 23.40 -11.18
CA LYS A 22 7.36 23.33 -9.96
C LYS A 22 6.63 22.56 -8.88
N ASP A 23 7.38 21.91 -8.01
CA ASP A 23 6.85 21.23 -6.83
C ASP A 23 6.57 22.23 -5.68
N HIS A 24 6.13 21.71 -4.54
CA HIS A 24 5.84 22.51 -3.34
C HIS A 24 7.07 23.17 -2.70
N ARG A 25 8.29 22.77 -3.11
CA ARG A 25 9.58 23.34 -2.66
C ARG A 25 10.12 24.37 -3.65
N GLY A 26 9.48 24.51 -4.82
CA GLY A 26 9.89 25.41 -5.90
C GLY A 26 10.83 24.77 -6.92
N GLU A 27 11.10 23.46 -6.82
CA GLU A 27 12.00 22.72 -7.69
C GLU A 27 11.31 22.32 -9.00
N PRO A 28 12.02 22.30 -10.15
CA PRO A 28 11.45 21.85 -11.42
C PRO A 28 11.01 20.38 -11.38
N VAL A 29 9.85 20.10 -11.96
CA VAL A 29 9.31 18.73 -12.02
C VAL A 29 9.63 18.08 -13.38
N ALA A 30 10.45 17.03 -13.36
CA ALA A 30 10.79 16.26 -14.55
C ALA A 30 9.58 15.48 -15.11
N ASN A 31 9.57 15.26 -16.43
CA ASN A 31 8.52 14.52 -17.15
C ASN A 31 7.10 15.06 -16.92
N SER A 32 6.97 16.38 -16.75
CA SER A 32 5.66 17.03 -16.62
C SER A 32 4.96 17.13 -17.97
N GLU A 33 3.68 16.77 -18.01
CA GLU A 33 2.81 16.98 -19.18
C GLU A 33 1.93 18.21 -18.96
N VAL A 34 1.75 19.00 -20.02
CA VAL A 34 0.95 20.23 -19.98
C VAL A 34 0.02 20.28 -21.18
N ALA A 35 -1.27 20.49 -20.91
CA ALA A 35 -2.26 20.83 -21.93
C ALA A 35 -2.57 22.33 -21.86
N VAL A 36 -2.43 23.02 -22.99
CA VAL A 36 -2.77 24.46 -23.11
C VAL A 36 -4.06 24.58 -23.91
N VAL A 37 -5.02 25.35 -23.38
CA VAL A 37 -6.32 25.59 -23.99
C VAL A 37 -6.50 27.10 -24.14
N ILE A 38 -6.92 27.54 -25.32
CA ILE A 38 -7.21 28.95 -25.61
C ILE A 38 -8.69 29.06 -26.01
N VAL A 39 -9.44 29.90 -25.31
CA VAL A 39 -10.88 30.11 -25.52
C VAL A 39 -11.19 31.60 -25.38
N ASP A 40 -12.23 32.07 -26.07
CA ASP A 40 -12.80 33.39 -25.84
C ASP A 40 -13.57 33.44 -24.51
N GLU A 41 -13.28 34.43 -23.69
CA GLU A 41 -13.93 34.69 -22.41
C GLU A 41 -15.45 34.83 -22.55
N SER A 42 -15.93 35.40 -23.66
CA SER A 42 -17.36 35.58 -23.90
C SER A 42 -18.13 34.26 -23.93
N VAL A 43 -17.48 33.20 -24.44
CA VAL A 43 -18.04 31.84 -24.50
C VAL A 43 -18.07 31.22 -23.10
N LEU A 44 -17.01 31.39 -22.31
CA LEU A 44 -16.96 30.89 -20.93
C LEU A 44 -17.95 31.63 -20.03
N ALA A 45 -18.04 32.96 -20.16
CA ALA A 45 -18.91 33.81 -19.36
C ALA A 45 -20.40 33.50 -19.56
N LEU A 46 -20.82 33.11 -20.78
CA LEU A 46 -22.20 32.73 -21.08
C LEU A 46 -22.70 31.58 -20.19
N SER A 47 -21.82 30.61 -19.91
CA SER A 47 -22.12 29.44 -19.07
C SER A 47 -21.62 29.59 -17.64
N ARG A 48 -20.97 30.72 -17.32
CA ARG A 48 -20.20 30.92 -16.08
C ARG A 48 -19.20 29.79 -15.83
N TYR A 49 -18.57 29.31 -16.91
CA TYR A 49 -17.62 28.22 -16.84
C TYR A 49 -16.37 28.66 -16.07
N THR A 50 -15.90 27.77 -15.18
CA THR A 50 -14.65 27.96 -14.44
C THR A 50 -13.78 26.73 -14.62
N ILE A 51 -12.49 26.94 -14.85
CA ILE A 51 -11.53 25.83 -14.94
C ILE A 51 -11.33 25.30 -13.52
N SER A 52 -11.81 24.08 -13.27
CA SER A 52 -11.66 23.42 -11.98
C SER A 52 -10.26 22.81 -11.81
N ASP A 53 -9.82 22.68 -10.56
CA ASP A 53 -8.58 21.98 -10.25
C ASP A 53 -8.70 20.48 -10.60
N PRO A 54 -7.86 19.95 -11.53
CA PRO A 54 -7.91 18.54 -11.91
C PRO A 54 -7.61 17.58 -10.76
N ALA A 55 -6.87 18.00 -9.72
CA ALA A 55 -6.59 17.15 -8.57
C ALA A 55 -7.86 16.72 -7.82
N ASN A 56 -8.89 17.59 -7.81
CA ASN A 56 -10.16 17.29 -7.14
C ASN A 56 -10.94 16.15 -7.81
N VAL A 57 -10.70 15.90 -9.10
CA VAL A 57 -11.30 14.79 -9.84
C VAL A 57 -10.76 13.45 -9.34
N PHE A 58 -9.47 13.39 -9.00
CA PHE A 58 -8.81 12.18 -8.51
C PHE A 58 -8.92 12.01 -7.00
N TYR A 59 -8.95 13.12 -6.25
CA TYR A 59 -9.00 13.13 -4.77
C TYR A 59 -10.30 13.73 -4.26
N THR A 60 -11.43 13.19 -4.71
CA THR A 60 -12.74 13.67 -4.27
C THR A 60 -13.02 13.28 -2.80
N PRO A 61 -13.53 14.21 -1.96
CA PRO A 61 -13.96 13.89 -0.61
C PRO A 61 -15.01 12.78 -0.61
N ARG A 62 -14.87 11.81 0.28
CA ARG A 62 -15.87 10.76 0.47
C ARG A 62 -17.00 11.30 1.34
N GLY A 63 -18.25 10.97 0.98
CA GLY A 63 -19.41 11.35 1.77
C GLY A 63 -19.44 10.66 3.15
N SER A 64 -20.29 11.16 4.04
CA SER A 64 -20.44 10.66 5.42
C SER A 64 -20.94 9.22 5.55
N GLY A 65 -21.39 8.59 4.44
CA GLY A 65 -21.79 7.18 4.41
C GLY A 65 -20.61 6.20 4.34
N VAL A 66 -19.38 6.65 4.52
CA VAL A 66 -18.18 5.80 4.55
C VAL A 66 -17.72 5.60 5.99
N GLN A 67 -17.42 4.36 6.35
CA GLN A 67 -16.90 4.00 7.67
C GLN A 67 -15.47 3.50 7.56
N ASP A 68 -14.61 4.01 8.44
CA ASP A 68 -13.23 3.53 8.58
C ASP A 68 -13.17 2.48 9.69
N HIS A 69 -12.56 1.33 9.38
CA HIS A 69 -12.32 0.27 10.35
C HIS A 69 -10.81 0.16 10.61
N HIS A 70 -10.40 0.39 11.87
CA HIS A 70 -9.00 0.28 12.27
C HIS A 70 -8.77 -0.95 13.15
N SER A 71 -7.89 -1.86 12.71
CA SER A 71 -7.51 -3.05 13.48
C SER A 71 -6.47 -2.78 14.57
N ARG A 72 -5.99 -1.53 14.72
CA ARG A 72 -4.96 -1.20 15.73
C ARG A 72 -5.40 -1.59 17.15
N LYS A 73 -6.70 -1.49 17.44
CA LYS A 73 -7.29 -1.91 18.73
C LYS A 73 -7.18 -3.42 18.99
N ASP A 74 -7.01 -4.23 17.94
CA ASP A 74 -6.96 -5.69 18.00
C ASP A 74 -5.50 -6.21 17.97
N VAL A 75 -4.51 -5.31 17.93
CA VAL A 75 -3.09 -5.67 18.00
C VAL A 75 -2.69 -5.89 19.46
N LEU A 76 -2.36 -7.14 19.80
CA LEU A 76 -1.71 -7.45 21.08
C LEU A 76 -0.28 -6.92 21.04
N LEU A 77 0.03 -5.97 21.93
CA LEU A 77 1.39 -5.47 22.09
C LEU A 77 2.24 -6.53 22.80
N GLY A 78 3.40 -6.83 22.24
CA GLY A 78 4.42 -7.63 22.90
C GLY A 78 4.91 -6.92 24.17
N ASN A 79 5.31 -7.70 25.18
CA ASN A 79 5.88 -7.16 26.40
C ASN A 79 7.16 -6.34 26.06
N PRO A 80 7.28 -5.08 26.51
CA PRO A 80 8.41 -4.21 26.16
C PRO A 80 9.78 -4.76 26.61
N VAL A 81 9.81 -5.67 27.58
CA VAL A 81 11.05 -6.34 28.02
C VAL A 81 11.54 -7.36 26.99
N ASP A 82 10.62 -8.03 26.29
CA ASP A 82 10.95 -9.05 25.29
C ASP A 82 11.47 -8.44 23.99
N VAL A 83 11.07 -7.19 23.68
CA VAL A 83 11.52 -6.43 22.50
C VAL A 83 12.94 -5.86 22.68
N GLN A 84 13.36 -5.58 23.91
CA GLN A 84 14.70 -5.06 24.21
C GLN A 84 15.79 -6.14 24.17
N ARG A 85 15.41 -7.41 24.23
CA ARG A 85 16.34 -8.53 24.16
C ARG A 85 16.59 -8.86 22.69
N ALA A 86 17.78 -8.54 22.18
CA ALA A 86 18.19 -9.02 20.87
C ALA A 86 18.02 -10.56 20.81
N PRO A 87 17.38 -11.12 19.77
CA PRO A 87 17.25 -12.56 19.66
C PRO A 87 18.64 -13.20 19.71
N PRO A 88 18.79 -14.34 20.41
CA PRO A 88 20.08 -15.01 20.50
C PRO A 88 20.59 -15.29 19.08
N PRO A 89 21.90 -15.14 18.82
CA PRO A 89 22.46 -15.42 17.51
C PRO A 89 22.08 -16.85 17.10
N PRO A 90 21.79 -17.08 15.80
CA PRO A 90 21.44 -18.42 15.34
C PRO A 90 22.55 -19.39 15.77
N PRO A 91 22.18 -20.62 16.18
CA PRO A 91 23.17 -21.62 16.59
C PRO A 91 24.20 -21.79 15.47
N PRO A 92 25.49 -21.96 15.80
CA PRO A 92 26.50 -22.21 14.78
C PRO A 92 26.05 -23.43 13.98
N SER A 93 25.92 -23.29 12.67
CA SER A 93 25.73 -24.42 11.77
C SER A 93 26.77 -25.47 12.15
N PRO A 94 26.40 -26.75 12.34
CA PRO A 94 27.39 -27.77 12.66
C PRO A 94 28.43 -27.74 11.55
N VAL A 95 29.66 -27.38 11.92
CA VAL A 95 30.82 -27.59 11.06
C VAL A 95 30.91 -29.10 10.89
N SER A 96 30.46 -29.60 9.73
CA SER A 96 30.76 -30.97 9.34
C SER A 96 32.28 -31.06 9.28
N GLU A 97 32.86 -31.65 10.32
CA GLU A 97 34.26 -32.01 10.39
C GLU A 97 34.54 -32.89 9.18
N THR A 98 35.18 -32.32 8.16
CA THR A 98 35.54 -33.07 6.96
C THR A 98 36.62 -34.06 7.35
N VAL A 99 36.23 -35.30 7.65
CA VAL A 99 37.14 -36.43 7.73
C VAL A 99 37.71 -36.65 6.32
N SER A 100 38.93 -36.18 6.11
CA SER A 100 39.73 -36.51 4.94
C SER A 100 40.15 -37.98 5.02
N VAL A 101 39.45 -38.85 4.31
CA VAL A 101 39.96 -40.19 3.98
C VAL A 101 40.67 -40.09 2.65
N SER A 102 42.01 -40.16 2.70
CA SER A 102 42.87 -40.27 1.53
C SER A 102 42.54 -41.53 0.73
N ALA A 103 42.55 -41.37 -0.58
CA ALA A 103 42.24 -42.39 -1.57
C ALA A 103 43.24 -43.55 -1.54
N ASP A 104 42.73 -44.78 -1.53
CA ASP A 104 43.35 -45.90 -2.25
C ASP A 104 42.36 -47.08 -2.39
N GLY A 105 42.21 -47.58 -3.61
CA GLY A 105 41.93 -49.00 -3.87
C GLY A 105 40.49 -49.52 -3.78
N ALA A 106 39.84 -49.58 -4.94
CA ALA A 106 39.09 -50.73 -5.47
C ALA A 106 38.03 -51.49 -4.61
N SER A 107 36.86 -51.62 -5.26
CA SER A 107 36.04 -52.85 -5.37
C SER A 107 34.70 -52.91 -4.64
N ALA A 108 33.75 -53.50 -5.37
CA ALA A 108 32.31 -53.50 -5.18
C ALA A 108 31.79 -54.56 -4.19
N ARG A 109 30.58 -54.32 -3.65
CA ARG A 109 29.43 -55.24 -3.42
C ARG A 109 28.47 -54.60 -2.37
N LYS A 110 27.22 -54.99 -2.14
CA LYS A 110 26.00 -55.37 -2.90
C LYS A 110 24.92 -55.63 -1.80
N MET A 111 23.65 -55.30 -2.07
CA MET A 111 22.39 -55.84 -1.49
C MET A 111 21.76 -55.24 -0.19
N ALA A 112 20.45 -54.97 -0.31
CA ALA A 112 19.44 -54.58 0.69
C ALA A 112 18.64 -55.83 1.18
N PRO A 113 17.43 -55.74 1.81
CA PRO A 113 16.82 -54.77 2.74
C PRO A 113 16.32 -55.46 4.05
N THR A 114 15.73 -54.73 5.01
CA THR A 114 14.78 -55.35 5.96
C THR A 114 13.66 -54.37 6.34
N ALA A 115 12.43 -54.85 6.21
CA ALA A 115 11.17 -54.14 6.41
C ALA A 115 10.72 -54.11 7.87
N GLY A 116 9.89 -53.13 8.25
CA GLY A 116 9.05 -53.26 9.45
C GLY A 116 8.36 -51.99 9.96
N ARG A 117 7.06 -51.87 9.63
CA ARG A 117 5.98 -51.08 10.28
C ARG A 117 6.06 -49.54 10.16
N ALA A 118 5.25 -48.84 9.37
CA ALA A 118 3.78 -48.79 9.16
C ALA A 118 2.97 -48.11 10.29
N ALA A 119 2.32 -46.99 9.89
CA ALA A 119 1.01 -46.47 10.30
C ALA A 119 0.91 -45.81 11.70
N SER A 120 0.87 -44.48 11.77
CA SER A 120 -0.31 -43.59 11.67
C SER A 120 -1.11 -43.49 12.96
N GLN A 121 -1.11 -42.32 13.60
CA GLN A 121 -2.23 -41.89 14.42
C GLN A 121 -2.52 -40.39 14.22
N GLU A 122 -3.73 -40.18 13.72
CA GLU A 122 -4.47 -38.95 13.50
C GLU A 122 -4.70 -38.21 14.82
N SER A 123 -4.56 -36.88 14.87
CA SER A 123 -5.63 -35.89 14.67
C SER A 123 -6.88 -36.13 15.52
N ARG A 124 -7.14 -35.21 16.46
CA ARG A 124 -8.35 -34.35 16.54
C ARG A 124 -8.47 -33.74 17.93
N LEU A 125 -8.80 -32.45 17.98
CA LEU A 125 -9.58 -31.68 18.99
C LEU A 125 -9.17 -30.21 18.82
N SER A 126 -10.00 -29.20 18.63
CA SER A 126 -11.44 -29.06 18.41
C SER A 126 -11.62 -27.56 18.14
N PHE A 127 -11.95 -27.16 16.90
CA PHE A 127 -12.19 -25.75 16.56
C PHE A 127 -13.65 -25.43 16.87
N GLY A 128 -13.89 -24.70 17.96
CA GLY A 128 -15.21 -24.30 18.41
C GLY A 128 -15.82 -23.24 17.49
N LEU A 129 -16.91 -23.62 16.84
CA LEU A 129 -17.77 -22.77 16.02
C LEU A 129 -18.56 -21.82 16.96
N TYR A 130 -18.19 -20.55 17.04
CA TYR A 130 -19.00 -19.54 17.73
C TYR A 130 -20.10 -19.05 16.77
N ALA A 131 -21.35 -19.31 17.14
CA ALA A 131 -22.53 -19.00 16.35
C ALA A 131 -22.78 -17.49 16.28
N ILE A 132 -22.84 -16.95 15.06
CA ILE A 132 -23.39 -15.62 14.77
C ILE A 132 -24.90 -15.80 14.57
N ALA A 133 -25.71 -15.45 15.56
CA ALA A 133 -27.16 -15.31 15.39
C ALA A 133 -27.79 -14.46 16.51
N LYS A 134 -27.72 -13.12 16.35
CA LYS A 134 -28.84 -12.19 16.52
C LYS A 134 -28.33 -10.75 16.40
N ASP A 135 -28.38 -10.22 15.20
CA ASP A 135 -28.66 -8.78 15.02
C ASP A 135 -30.17 -8.61 15.26
N ARG A 136 -30.51 -7.80 16.26
CA ARG A 136 -31.83 -7.19 16.37
C ARG A 136 -31.61 -5.69 16.23
N ASP A 137 -32.30 -5.15 15.25
CA ASP A 137 -32.47 -3.73 14.99
C ASP A 137 -32.94 -3.01 16.26
N ASP A 138 -32.09 -2.15 16.82
CA ASP A 138 -32.51 -1.09 17.74
C ASP A 138 -32.03 0.24 17.16
N ALA A 139 -32.78 0.72 16.16
CA ALA A 139 -32.80 2.12 15.79
C ALA A 139 -33.49 2.92 16.92
N GLY A 140 -32.75 3.81 17.59
CA GLY A 140 -33.37 4.79 18.46
C GLY A 140 -32.41 5.45 19.45
N GLY A 141 -32.18 6.76 19.27
CA GLY A 141 -31.62 7.61 20.32
C GLY A 141 -30.72 8.73 19.81
N GLU A 142 -31.33 9.76 19.22
CA GLU A 142 -30.67 11.05 19.01
C GLU A 142 -30.22 11.62 20.38
N THR A 143 -28.93 11.87 20.55
CA THR A 143 -28.43 12.71 21.64
C THR A 143 -28.13 14.11 21.10
N PRO A 144 -28.68 15.19 21.69
CA PRO A 144 -28.48 16.53 21.17
C PRO A 144 -27.04 17.02 21.41
N ILE A 145 -26.50 17.70 20.39
CA ILE A 145 -25.22 18.41 20.41
C ILE A 145 -25.40 19.66 21.28
N ASN A 146 -24.63 19.79 22.37
CA ASN A 146 -24.53 21.05 23.12
C ASN A 146 -23.60 22.01 22.37
N LEU A 147 -24.07 23.25 22.15
CA LEU A 147 -23.30 24.37 21.60
C LEU A 147 -22.21 24.83 22.58
#